data_AF-A0A2E0Z627-F1
#
_entry.id   AF-A0A2E0Z627-F1
#
_cell.length_a   1.000
_cell.length_b   1.000
_cell.length_c   1.000
_cell.angle_alpha   90.00
_cell.angle_beta   90.00
_cell.angle_gamma   90.00
#
_symmetry.space_group_name_H-M   'P 1'
#
loop_
_entity.id
_entity.type
_entity.pdbx_description
1 polymer ?
#
loop_
_entity_poly.entity_id
_entity_poly.type
_entity_poly.pdbx_seq_one_letter_code
_entity_poly.pdbx_strand_id
1 'polypeptide(L)'
;MERKTKSRLLIGGLIVFSALIAIYTYWVFLKSENQAQDWQAFLLNVSTELIGALIVFFFFNLFFFLDDWDLSERVQNLLNRLERERPKAEKFFQKLPDIGPMIQEANAIDLCGVSLTSTINRHFTLLRDGLAEGKPVRLLIIDPRSTAVEMANLRSESQDMDYYKKRLDASLSDIGYLWEKWEGFVKEGNAGLFQVRLMPYSPSFGLHIFHKARSKGRINVEVYPHHGGYGAPPIFGLNESDDPLWYQYFVNQFEDMWSYAVEWTPDLFQPDDISGRTIYSSAQAQDFLFENNPDLSTHFLKAKEILIFGIDMERTIGIHVNSLRKYLSKSDTNRTYAGSMEIEGWRNWSRM
;
A
#
# COMPACT_ATOMS: atom_id res chain seq x y z
N MET A 1 2.12 30.22 -34.82
CA MET A 1 3.09 31.29 -34.45
C MET A 1 3.20 31.29 -32.94
N GLU A 2 4.35 30.88 -32.40
CA GLU A 2 4.54 30.70 -30.95
C GLU A 2 4.22 32.00 -30.20
N ARG A 3 3.60 31.89 -29.02
CA ARG A 3 3.29 33.05 -28.17
C ARG A 3 4.52 33.93 -27.90
N LYS A 4 5.73 33.34 -27.92
CA LYS A 4 7.03 34.03 -27.85
C LYS A 4 7.22 35.06 -28.96
N THR A 5 6.85 34.72 -30.20
CA THR A 5 6.98 35.60 -31.37
C THR A 5 6.01 36.78 -31.30
N LYS A 6 4.78 36.56 -30.82
CA LYS A 6 3.76 37.62 -30.68
C LYS A 6 4.15 38.65 -29.62
N SER A 7 4.68 38.20 -28.47
CA SER A 7 5.16 39.12 -27.42
C SER A 7 6.34 39.97 -27.88
N ARG A 8 7.33 39.35 -28.56
CA ARG A 8 8.46 40.09 -29.15
C ARG A 8 8.03 41.12 -30.19
N LEU A 9 7.03 40.78 -31.03
CA LEU A 9 6.46 41.71 -32.00
C LEU A 9 5.71 42.87 -31.34
N LEU A 10 4.97 42.62 -30.24
CA LEU A 10 4.30 43.67 -29.48
C LEU A 10 5.30 44.64 -28.81
N ILE A 11 6.34 44.10 -28.17
CA ILE A 11 7.40 44.91 -27.55
C ILE A 11 8.15 45.72 -28.63
N GLY A 12 8.52 45.09 -29.74
CA GLY A 12 9.15 45.78 -30.86
C GLY A 12 8.26 46.88 -31.45
N GLY A 13 6.95 46.62 -31.57
CA GLY A 13 5.97 47.60 -32.04
C GLY A 13 5.85 48.82 -31.12
N LEU A 14 5.83 48.61 -29.80
CA LEU A 14 5.81 49.69 -28.80
C LEU A 14 7.07 50.55 -28.85
N ILE A 15 8.25 49.94 -29.04
CA ILE A 15 9.52 50.67 -29.16
C ILE A 15 9.50 51.56 -30.41
N VAL A 16 9.10 51.01 -31.57
CA VAL A 16 9.04 51.76 -32.83
C VAL A 16 8.02 52.90 -32.73
N PHE A 17 6.84 52.65 -32.16
CA PHE A 17 5.82 53.66 -31.98
C PHE A 17 6.30 54.82 -31.08
N SER A 18 7.00 54.50 -30.00
CA SER A 18 7.56 55.50 -29.09
C SER A 18 8.64 56.35 -29.76
N ALA A 19 9.50 55.73 -30.58
CA ALA A 19 10.50 56.45 -31.37
C ALA A 19 9.87 57.40 -32.40
N LEU A 20 8.78 57.00 -33.05
CA LEU A 20 8.05 57.84 -34.00
C LEU A 20 7.43 59.06 -33.32
N ILE A 21 6.87 58.90 -32.11
CA ILE A 21 6.35 60.02 -31.31
C ILE A 21 7.48 61.00 -30.97
N ALA A 22 8.63 60.49 -30.51
CA ALA A 22 9.78 61.33 -30.18
C ALA A 22 10.27 62.16 -31.39
N ILE A 23 10.41 61.51 -32.56
CA ILE A 23 10.80 62.18 -33.81
C ILE A 23 9.77 63.25 -34.20
N TYR A 24 8.48 62.94 -34.12
CA TYR A 24 7.40 63.88 -34.42
C TYR A 24 7.44 65.10 -33.49
N THR A 25 7.59 64.88 -32.19
CA THR A 25 7.68 65.98 -31.21
C THR A 25 8.91 66.86 -31.45
N TYR A 26 10.06 66.28 -31.80
CA TYR A 26 11.26 67.03 -32.17
C TYR A 26 11.05 67.88 -33.43
N TRP A 27 10.35 67.35 -34.43
CA TRP A 27 10.05 68.07 -35.66
C TRP A 27 9.09 69.25 -35.44
N VAL A 28 8.05 69.07 -34.63
CA VAL A 28 7.13 70.17 -34.24
C VAL A 28 7.89 71.26 -33.48
N PHE A 29 8.84 70.86 -32.63
CA PHE A 29 9.66 71.78 -31.85
C PHE A 29 10.56 72.69 -32.71
N LEU A 30 11.20 72.14 -33.74
CA LEU A 30 12.05 72.90 -34.66
C LEU A 30 11.32 74.02 -35.42
N LYS A 31 9.99 73.99 -35.47
CA LYS A 31 9.18 74.94 -36.25
C LYS A 31 8.63 76.12 -35.44
N SER A 32 8.82 76.14 -34.12
CA SER A 32 8.30 77.18 -33.22
C SER A 32 9.40 78.18 -32.83
N GLU A 33 9.57 79.23 -33.63
CA GLU A 33 10.75 80.12 -33.55
C GLU A 33 10.66 81.22 -32.47
N ASN A 34 9.49 81.47 -31.86
CA ASN A 34 9.29 82.63 -30.95
C ASN A 34 8.72 82.31 -29.55
N GLN A 35 8.55 81.04 -29.20
CA GLN A 35 8.02 80.63 -27.88
C GLN A 35 8.90 79.57 -27.19
N ALA A 36 10.15 79.43 -27.64
CA ALA A 36 10.97 78.25 -27.37
C ALA A 36 11.35 78.07 -25.88
N GLN A 37 11.46 79.14 -25.09
CA GLN A 37 12.08 79.05 -23.76
C GLN A 37 11.17 78.44 -22.68
N ASP A 38 9.91 78.86 -22.60
CA ASP A 38 8.97 78.34 -21.59
C ASP A 38 8.52 76.90 -21.92
N TRP A 39 8.35 76.61 -23.21
CA TRP A 39 8.03 75.26 -23.69
C TRP A 39 9.19 74.28 -23.51
N GLN A 40 10.44 74.72 -23.58
CA GLN A 40 11.60 73.87 -23.28
C GLN A 40 11.56 73.37 -21.84
N ALA A 41 11.35 74.25 -20.87
CA ALA A 41 11.32 73.86 -19.45
C ALA A 41 10.15 72.91 -19.15
N PHE A 42 8.96 73.20 -19.70
CA PHE A 42 7.80 72.34 -19.54
C PHE A 42 8.00 70.95 -20.18
N LEU A 43 8.47 70.89 -21.43
CA LEU A 43 8.72 69.63 -22.12
C LEU A 43 9.82 68.81 -21.44
N LEU A 44 10.85 69.45 -20.88
CA LEU A 44 11.92 68.74 -20.19
C LEU A 44 11.42 68.10 -18.89
N ASN A 45 10.59 68.79 -18.11
CA ASN A 45 9.98 68.24 -16.90
C ASN A 45 8.97 67.12 -17.23
N VAL A 46 8.12 67.32 -18.24
CA VAL A 46 7.16 66.29 -18.65
C VAL A 46 7.87 65.06 -19.21
N SER A 47 8.93 65.25 -20.01
CA SER A 47 9.69 64.13 -20.59
C SER A 47 10.42 63.32 -19.53
N THR A 48 11.02 63.96 -18.52
CA THR A 48 11.74 63.27 -17.45
C THR A 48 10.82 62.43 -16.57
N GLU A 49 9.65 62.94 -16.20
CA GLU A 49 8.63 62.19 -15.46
C GLU A 49 8.06 61.02 -16.28
N LEU A 50 7.73 61.24 -17.56
CA LEU A 50 7.23 60.18 -18.45
C LEU A 50 8.27 59.09 -18.70
N ILE A 51 9.54 59.46 -18.91
CA ILE A 51 10.64 58.51 -19.06
C ILE A 51 10.81 57.71 -17.77
N GLY A 52 10.76 58.37 -16.60
CA GLY A 52 10.79 57.70 -15.30
C GLY A 52 9.67 56.66 -15.16
N ALA A 53 8.42 57.05 -15.42
CA ALA A 53 7.26 56.17 -15.37
C ALA A 53 7.36 55.00 -16.36
N LEU A 54 7.83 55.26 -17.59
CA LEU A 54 8.04 54.22 -18.60
C LEU A 54 9.13 53.22 -18.20
N ILE A 55 10.22 53.70 -17.59
CA ILE A 55 11.30 52.85 -17.09
C ILE A 55 10.77 51.96 -15.95
N VAL A 56 10.07 52.53 -14.97
CA VAL A 56 9.49 51.78 -13.86
C VAL A 56 8.49 50.75 -14.38
N PHE A 57 7.59 51.14 -15.29
CA PHE A 57 6.63 50.22 -15.89
C PHE A 57 7.32 49.11 -16.68
N PHE A 58 8.37 49.43 -17.44
CA PHE A 58 9.16 48.44 -18.17
C PHE A 58 9.82 47.43 -17.23
N PHE A 59 10.48 47.89 -16.15
CA PHE A 59 11.11 47.01 -15.19
C PHE A 59 10.10 46.17 -14.41
N PHE A 60 8.98 46.77 -13.99
CA PHE A 60 7.90 46.04 -13.34
C PHE A 60 7.36 44.95 -14.27
N ASN A 61 7.04 45.31 -15.51
CA ASN A 61 6.52 44.35 -16.47
C ASN A 61 7.54 43.26 -16.82
N LEU A 62 8.82 43.62 -16.94
CA LEU A 62 9.91 42.68 -17.18
C LEU A 62 10.06 41.70 -16.00
N PHE A 63 10.01 42.18 -14.76
CA PHE A 63 10.17 41.35 -13.58
C PHE A 63 8.99 40.38 -13.40
N PHE A 64 7.76 40.88 -13.53
CA PHE A 64 6.56 40.04 -13.40
C PHE A 64 6.40 39.03 -14.55
N PHE A 65 6.75 39.39 -15.79
CA PHE A 65 6.68 38.45 -16.91
C PHE A 65 7.77 37.37 -16.89
N LEU A 66 8.90 37.59 -16.20
CA LEU A 66 9.95 36.57 -16.09
C LEU A 66 9.55 35.42 -15.14
N ASP A 67 8.88 35.73 -14.03
CA ASP A 67 8.47 34.72 -13.05
C ASP A 67 7.27 33.87 -13.52
N ASP A 68 6.27 34.48 -14.14
CA ASP A 68 5.08 33.76 -14.62
C ASP A 68 5.39 32.77 -15.76
N TRP A 69 6.45 33.03 -16.53
CA TRP A 69 6.82 32.20 -17.66
C TRP A 69 7.47 30.88 -17.25
N ASP A 70 8.35 30.91 -16.26
CA ASP A 70 9.00 29.70 -15.74
C ASP A 70 7.98 28.79 -15.05
N LEU A 71 7.00 29.37 -14.35
CA LEU A 71 5.95 28.59 -13.70
C LEU A 71 5.04 27.89 -14.73
N SER A 72 4.59 28.58 -15.78
CA SER A 72 3.74 27.97 -16.80
C SER A 72 4.46 26.86 -17.56
N GLU A 73 5.76 27.03 -17.86
CA GLU A 73 6.55 26.02 -18.55
C GLU A 73 6.81 24.79 -17.65
N ARG A 74 7.09 25.00 -16.35
CA ARG A 74 7.21 23.91 -15.36
C ARG A 74 5.92 23.15 -15.17
N VAL A 75 4.78 23.84 -15.07
CA VAL A 75 3.45 23.21 -14.95
C VAL A 75 3.12 22.43 -16.21
N GLN A 76 3.35 22.99 -17.40
CA GLN A 76 3.09 22.27 -18.66
C GLN A 76 4.03 21.06 -18.81
N ASN A 77 5.29 21.18 -18.38
CA ASN A 77 6.23 20.05 -18.36
C ASN A 77 5.82 18.97 -17.36
N LEU A 78 5.31 19.33 -16.18
CA LEU A 78 4.77 18.38 -15.20
C LEU A 78 3.52 17.68 -15.74
N LEU A 79 2.58 18.42 -16.33
CA LEU A 79 1.38 17.85 -16.96
C LEU A 79 1.76 16.94 -18.12
N ASN A 80 2.68 17.36 -18.99
CA ASN A 80 3.17 16.52 -20.08
C ASN A 80 3.84 15.24 -19.56
N ARG A 81 4.55 15.30 -18.43
CA ARG A 81 5.14 14.10 -17.80
C ARG A 81 4.07 13.20 -17.19
N LEU A 82 3.07 13.76 -16.50
CA LEU A 82 1.96 13.01 -15.92
C LEU A 82 1.04 12.38 -16.98
N GLU A 83 0.79 13.08 -18.09
CA GLU A 83 -0.04 12.59 -19.19
C GLU A 83 0.66 11.54 -20.05
N ARG A 84 2.00 11.62 -20.18
CA ARG A 84 2.75 10.73 -21.09
C ARG A 84 3.45 9.57 -20.38
N GLU A 85 3.91 9.76 -19.14
CA GLU A 85 4.61 8.72 -18.40
C GLU A 85 3.62 7.98 -17.51
N ARG A 86 3.09 6.85 -18.00
CA ARG A 86 2.47 5.87 -17.10
C ARG A 86 3.45 5.54 -15.96
N PRO A 87 3.00 5.51 -14.70
CA PRO A 87 3.87 5.15 -13.59
C PRO A 87 4.50 3.79 -13.87
N LYS A 88 5.84 3.75 -13.90
CA LYS A 88 6.58 2.51 -14.14
C LYS A 88 6.52 1.65 -12.88
N ALA A 89 6.25 0.36 -13.04
CA ALA A 89 6.25 -0.60 -11.94
C ALA A 89 7.57 -0.61 -11.15
N GLU A 90 8.70 -0.33 -11.81
CA GLU A 90 10.03 -0.19 -11.18
C GLU A 90 10.14 0.92 -10.13
N LYS A 91 9.26 1.93 -10.18
CA LYS A 91 9.19 2.98 -9.14
C LYS A 91 8.31 2.57 -7.97
N PHE A 92 7.33 1.70 -8.23
CA PHE A 92 6.38 1.21 -7.23
C PHE A 92 6.98 0.05 -6.43
N PHE A 93 7.52 -0.95 -7.12
CA PHE A 93 8.19 -2.10 -6.50
C PHE A 93 9.67 -1.81 -6.29
N GLN A 94 10.11 -2.02 -5.06
CA GLN A 94 11.46 -1.79 -4.60
C GLN A 94 11.98 -3.05 -3.91
N LYS A 95 13.29 -3.11 -3.68
CA LYS A 95 13.86 -4.10 -2.75
C LYS A 95 13.42 -3.75 -1.32
N LEU A 96 13.37 -4.75 -0.44
CA LEU A 96 13.07 -4.53 0.98
C LEU A 96 14.01 -3.44 1.53
N PRO A 97 13.48 -2.27 1.95
CA PRO A 97 14.31 -1.28 2.60
C PRO A 97 14.83 -1.83 3.93
N ASP A 98 15.91 -1.27 4.45
CA ASP A 98 16.27 -1.53 5.83
C ASP A 98 15.15 -1.01 6.75
N ILE A 99 14.52 -1.92 7.47
CA ILE A 99 13.42 -1.59 8.40
C ILE A 99 13.93 -1.23 9.80
N GLY A 100 15.24 -1.34 10.07
CA GLY A 100 15.82 -1.00 11.37
C GLY A 100 15.45 0.41 11.85
N PRO A 101 15.65 1.46 11.04
CA PRO A 101 15.21 2.82 11.39
C PRO A 101 13.69 2.92 11.61
N MET A 102 12.89 2.16 10.86
CA MET A 102 11.43 2.16 11.02
C MET A 102 11.01 1.53 12.35
N ILE A 103 11.65 0.45 12.78
CA ILE A 103 11.44 -0.20 14.08
C ILE A 103 11.78 0.77 15.22
N GLN A 104 12.91 1.48 15.12
CA GLN A 104 13.34 2.42 16.16
C GLN A 104 12.37 3.59 16.33
N GLU A 105 11.88 4.14 15.22
CA GLU A 105 10.97 5.28 15.19
C GLU A 105 9.48 4.92 15.42
N ALA A 106 9.13 3.63 15.40
CA ALA A 106 7.76 3.18 15.59
C ALA A 106 7.33 3.24 17.06
N ASN A 107 6.06 3.56 17.28
CA ASN A 107 5.41 3.46 18.58
C ASN A 107 4.83 2.06 18.82
N ALA A 108 4.37 1.40 17.76
CA ALA A 108 3.90 0.02 17.77
C ALA A 108 4.26 -0.67 16.44
N ILE A 109 4.44 -1.98 16.48
CA ILE A 109 4.96 -2.77 15.36
C ILE A 109 4.06 -3.99 15.16
N ASP A 110 3.59 -4.18 13.93
CA ASP A 110 2.92 -5.42 13.53
C ASP A 110 3.67 -6.06 12.36
N LEU A 111 4.07 -7.32 12.53
CA LEU A 111 4.75 -8.08 11.49
C LEU A 111 3.92 -9.31 11.12
N CYS A 112 3.69 -9.51 9.83
CA CYS A 112 2.98 -10.66 9.28
C CYS A 112 3.81 -11.30 8.18
N GLY A 113 3.96 -12.62 8.22
CA GLY A 113 4.56 -13.36 7.11
C GLY A 113 4.50 -14.87 7.29
N VAL A 114 5.21 -15.61 6.44
CA VAL A 114 5.25 -17.08 6.54
C VAL A 114 5.97 -17.50 7.83
N SER A 115 7.27 -17.25 7.94
CA SER A 115 8.07 -17.60 9.13
C SER A 115 8.68 -16.40 9.83
N LEU A 116 8.85 -15.26 9.13
CA LEU A 116 9.55 -14.07 9.62
C LEU A 116 11.00 -14.30 10.12
N THR A 117 11.61 -15.46 9.86
CA THR A 117 12.95 -15.83 10.38
C THR A 117 14.01 -14.77 10.14
N SER A 118 14.11 -14.29 8.89
CA SER A 118 15.11 -13.29 8.51
C SER A 118 14.85 -11.93 9.16
N THR A 119 13.57 -11.57 9.34
CA THR A 119 13.15 -10.30 9.93
C THR A 119 13.44 -10.30 11.43
N ILE A 120 13.00 -11.35 12.13
CA ILE A 120 13.17 -11.52 13.57
C ILE A 120 14.67 -11.62 13.91
N ASN A 121 15.41 -12.49 13.23
CA ASN A 121 16.83 -12.70 13.52
C ASN A 121 17.65 -11.41 13.29
N ARG A 122 17.43 -10.73 12.15
CA ARG A 122 18.16 -9.49 11.82
C ARG A 122 17.86 -8.34 12.78
N HIS A 123 16.62 -8.22 13.24
CA HIS A 123 16.17 -7.10 14.06
C HIS A 123 15.88 -7.51 15.51
N PHE A 124 16.40 -8.65 15.95
CA PHE A 124 16.12 -9.23 17.27
C PHE A 124 16.38 -8.22 18.39
N THR A 125 17.57 -7.62 18.39
CA THR A 125 17.98 -6.62 19.38
C THR A 125 17.05 -5.41 19.36
N LEU A 126 16.64 -4.92 18.19
CA LEU A 126 15.76 -3.76 18.08
C LEU A 126 14.34 -4.05 18.58
N LEU A 127 13.81 -5.25 18.30
CA LEU A 127 12.51 -5.68 18.82
C LEU A 127 12.54 -5.85 20.34
N ARG A 128 13.60 -6.47 20.87
CA ARG A 128 13.83 -6.61 22.31
C ARG A 128 13.91 -5.25 23.00
N ASP A 129 14.72 -4.34 22.48
CA ASP A 129 14.91 -3.02 23.07
C ASP A 129 13.61 -2.20 22.98
N GLY A 130 12.88 -2.30 21.86
CA GLY A 130 11.57 -1.69 21.73
C GLY A 130 10.55 -2.20 22.75
N LEU A 131 10.53 -3.50 23.02
CA LEU A 131 9.69 -4.09 24.07
C LEU A 131 10.07 -3.58 25.47
N ALA A 132 11.36 -3.46 25.78
CA ALA A 132 11.85 -2.87 27.03
C ALA A 132 11.52 -1.36 27.15
N GLU A 133 11.38 -0.66 26.02
CA GLU A 133 10.95 0.74 25.96
C GLU A 133 9.42 0.92 26.05
N GLY A 134 8.63 -0.15 26.15
CA GLY A 134 7.17 -0.06 26.22
C GLY A 134 6.45 -0.15 24.87
N LYS A 135 7.14 -0.41 23.75
CA LYS A 135 6.51 -0.47 22.42
C LYS A 135 5.73 -1.77 22.23
N PRO A 136 4.45 -1.73 21.83
CA PRO A 136 3.71 -2.93 21.45
C PRO A 136 4.29 -3.59 20.19
N VAL A 137 4.44 -4.91 20.23
CA VAL A 137 4.89 -5.73 19.11
C VAL A 137 3.94 -6.92 18.93
N ARG A 138 3.33 -7.03 17.75
CA ARG A 138 2.50 -8.15 17.34
C ARG A 138 3.17 -8.93 16.21
N LEU A 139 3.29 -10.24 16.38
CA LEU A 139 3.84 -11.15 15.38
C LEU A 139 2.78 -12.13 14.89
N LEU A 140 2.60 -12.20 13.58
CA LEU A 140 1.66 -13.08 12.92
C LEU A 140 2.43 -13.98 11.92
N ILE A 141 2.51 -15.28 12.24
CA ILE A 141 3.23 -16.28 11.43
C ILE A 141 2.33 -17.49 11.17
N ILE A 142 2.72 -18.42 10.30
CA ILE A 142 1.89 -19.61 10.05
C ILE A 142 1.99 -20.63 11.20
N ASP A 143 0.93 -21.40 11.45
CA ASP A 143 0.93 -22.51 12.40
C ASP A 143 1.67 -23.71 11.79
N PRO A 144 2.80 -24.17 12.39
CA PRO A 144 3.54 -25.34 11.90
C PRO A 144 2.73 -26.64 11.88
N ARG A 145 1.62 -26.71 12.63
CA ARG A 145 0.74 -27.89 12.76
C ARG A 145 -0.45 -27.85 11.80
N SER A 146 -0.59 -26.79 11.02
CA SER A 146 -1.67 -26.62 10.05
C SER A 146 -1.22 -26.96 8.63
N THR A 147 -2.17 -26.98 7.69
CA THR A 147 -1.87 -27.10 6.26
C THR A 147 -1.15 -25.87 5.69
N ALA A 148 -0.98 -24.80 6.47
CA ALA A 148 -0.24 -23.61 6.04
C ALA A 148 1.20 -23.92 5.62
N VAL A 149 1.86 -24.88 6.26
CA VAL A 149 3.23 -25.29 5.90
C VAL A 149 3.25 -25.92 4.51
N GLU A 150 2.28 -26.80 4.22
CA GLU A 150 2.12 -27.41 2.90
C GLU A 150 1.84 -26.32 1.85
N MET A 151 0.94 -25.37 2.14
CA MET A 151 0.63 -24.25 1.24
C MET A 151 1.85 -23.36 0.98
N ALA A 152 2.68 -23.10 2.00
CA ALA A 152 3.92 -22.35 1.84
C ALA A 152 4.96 -23.13 1.02
N ASN A 153 5.07 -24.44 1.25
CA ASN A 153 5.97 -25.33 0.53
C ASN A 153 5.65 -25.38 -0.98
N LEU A 154 4.35 -25.42 -1.33
CA LEU A 154 3.91 -25.41 -2.74
C LEU A 154 4.36 -24.15 -3.51
N ARG A 155 4.61 -23.05 -2.80
CA ARG A 155 5.11 -21.79 -3.39
C ARG A 155 6.64 -21.68 -3.36
N SER A 156 7.31 -22.64 -2.75
CA SER A 156 8.76 -22.62 -2.60
C SER A 156 9.50 -23.22 -3.78
N GLU A 157 10.75 -22.84 -3.95
CA GLU A 157 11.66 -23.43 -4.95
C GLU A 157 12.12 -24.83 -4.55
N SER A 158 12.42 -25.04 -3.26
CA SER A 158 12.98 -26.31 -2.79
C SER A 158 11.97 -27.45 -2.79
N GLN A 159 10.67 -27.13 -2.68
CA GLN A 159 9.59 -28.08 -2.41
C GLN A 159 9.89 -29.00 -1.21
N ASP A 160 10.81 -28.56 -0.33
CA ASP A 160 11.29 -29.28 0.83
C ASP A 160 10.52 -28.82 2.07
N MET A 161 9.55 -29.63 2.48
CA MET A 161 8.75 -29.35 3.68
C MET A 161 9.60 -29.31 4.95
N ASP A 162 10.65 -30.12 5.05
CA ASP A 162 11.49 -30.18 6.24
C ASP A 162 12.33 -28.91 6.38
N TYR A 163 12.75 -28.33 5.25
CA TYR A 163 13.37 -27.01 5.24
C TYR A 163 12.46 -25.92 5.84
N TYR A 164 11.18 -25.89 5.44
CA TYR A 164 10.21 -24.91 5.97
C TYR A 164 9.89 -25.13 7.45
N LYS A 165 9.73 -26.38 7.86
CA LYS A 165 9.54 -26.72 9.28
C LYS A 165 10.71 -26.23 10.12
N LYS A 166 11.94 -26.58 9.75
CA LYS A 166 13.16 -26.12 10.44
C LYS A 166 13.25 -24.60 10.51
N ARG A 167 12.88 -23.91 9.44
CA ARG A 167 12.89 -22.44 9.39
C ARG A 167 11.82 -21.83 10.32
N LEU A 168 10.63 -22.42 10.36
CA LEU A 168 9.56 -22.00 11.26
C LEU A 168 9.91 -22.30 12.72
N ASP A 169 10.47 -23.47 13.00
CA ASP A 169 10.96 -23.86 14.33
C ASP A 169 12.06 -22.91 14.82
N ALA A 170 13.01 -22.53 13.95
CA ALA A 170 14.02 -21.53 14.29
C ALA A 170 13.39 -20.17 14.64
N SER A 171 12.34 -19.77 13.92
CA SER A 171 11.63 -18.51 14.18
C SER A 171 10.88 -18.57 15.50
N LEU A 172 10.20 -19.67 15.79
CA LEU A 172 9.51 -19.91 17.06
C LEU A 172 10.50 -19.98 18.24
N SER A 173 11.68 -20.55 18.03
CA SER A 173 12.77 -20.56 19.01
C SER A 173 13.25 -19.14 19.33
N ASP A 174 13.51 -18.32 18.30
CA ASP A 174 13.88 -16.91 18.47
C ASP A 174 12.77 -16.12 19.18
N ILE A 175 11.49 -16.36 18.81
CA ILE A 175 10.32 -15.76 19.48
C ILE A 175 10.25 -16.19 20.95
N GLY A 176 10.52 -17.46 21.27
CA GLY A 176 10.55 -17.96 22.65
C GLY A 176 11.63 -17.28 23.48
N TYR A 177 12.81 -17.06 22.90
CA TYR A 177 13.86 -16.30 23.58
C TYR A 177 13.45 -14.83 23.79
N LEU A 178 12.78 -14.21 22.81
CA LEU A 178 12.24 -12.86 22.95
C LEU A 178 11.14 -12.78 24.04
N TRP A 179 10.29 -13.81 24.12
CA TRP A 179 9.24 -13.94 25.14
C TRP A 179 9.84 -13.99 26.55
N GLU A 180 10.87 -14.81 26.78
CA GLU A 180 11.56 -14.90 28.07
C GLU A 180 12.12 -13.53 28.52
N LYS A 181 12.71 -12.78 27.58
CA LYS A 181 13.18 -11.41 27.87
C LYS A 181 12.04 -10.46 28.19
N TRP A 182 10.96 -10.52 27.41
CA TRP A 182 9.77 -9.72 27.63
C TRP A 182 9.14 -9.97 29.01
N GLU A 183 9.05 -11.22 29.47
CA GLU A 183 8.58 -11.53 30.82
C GLU A 183 9.44 -10.90 31.93
N GLY A 184 10.74 -10.78 31.70
CA GLY A 184 11.65 -10.02 32.57
C GLY A 184 11.24 -8.54 32.64
N PHE A 185 11.03 -7.90 31.50
CA PHE A 185 10.60 -6.50 31.42
C PHE A 185 9.24 -6.27 32.08
N VAL A 186 8.30 -7.22 31.95
CA VAL A 186 6.97 -7.14 32.59
C VAL A 186 7.11 -7.12 34.10
N LYS A 187 7.99 -7.95 34.67
CA LYS A 187 8.27 -7.99 36.13
C LYS A 187 8.90 -6.68 36.62
N GLU A 188 9.67 -6.02 35.77
CA GLU A 188 10.29 -4.71 36.05
C GLU A 188 9.31 -3.53 35.87
N GLY A 189 8.11 -3.77 35.32
CA GLY A 189 7.07 -2.76 35.12
C GLY A 189 7.28 -1.86 33.89
N ASN A 190 8.26 -2.16 33.04
CA ASN A 190 8.61 -1.37 31.85
C ASN A 190 8.56 -2.25 30.59
N ALA A 191 7.38 -2.80 30.27
CA ALA A 191 7.21 -3.66 29.10
C ALA A 191 6.12 -3.17 28.17
N GLY A 192 6.41 -3.20 26.87
CA GLY A 192 5.40 -3.11 25.82
C GLY A 192 4.57 -4.38 25.76
N LEU A 193 3.45 -4.34 25.07
CA LEU A 193 2.64 -5.53 24.81
C LEU A 193 3.35 -6.43 23.79
N PHE A 194 3.64 -7.68 24.12
CA PHE A 194 4.15 -8.66 23.16
C PHE A 194 3.09 -9.74 22.90
N GLN A 195 2.70 -9.91 21.63
CA GLN A 195 1.72 -10.92 21.25
C GLN A 195 2.16 -11.65 20.00
N VAL A 196 1.89 -12.96 19.98
CA VAL A 196 2.21 -13.82 18.84
C VAL A 196 0.96 -14.64 18.52
N ARG A 197 0.61 -14.71 17.23
CA ARG A 197 -0.47 -15.55 16.74
C ARG A 197 -0.05 -16.38 15.53
N LEU A 198 -0.69 -17.54 15.39
CA LEU A 198 -0.42 -18.52 14.35
C LEU A 198 -1.62 -18.64 13.39
N MET A 199 -1.36 -18.47 12.10
CA MET A 199 -2.35 -18.57 11.04
C MET A 199 -2.47 -20.00 10.52
N PRO A 200 -3.70 -20.52 10.31
CA PRO A 200 -3.91 -21.87 9.77
C PRO A 200 -3.75 -21.96 8.24
N TYR A 201 -3.34 -20.88 7.57
CA TYR A 201 -3.09 -20.82 6.13
C TYR A 201 -1.86 -19.96 5.81
N SER A 202 -1.29 -20.14 4.61
CA SER A 202 -0.16 -19.33 4.13
C SER A 202 -0.66 -18.02 3.52
N PRO A 203 -0.31 -16.84 4.08
CA PRO A 203 -0.76 -15.55 3.56
C PRO A 203 -0.25 -15.33 2.13
N SER A 204 -0.94 -14.52 1.34
CA SER A 204 -0.53 -14.18 -0.04
C SER A 204 0.49 -13.03 -0.11
N PHE A 205 0.68 -12.33 1.00
CA PHE A 205 1.64 -11.23 1.16
C PHE A 205 2.16 -11.18 2.60
N GLY A 206 3.33 -10.59 2.79
CA GLY A 206 3.87 -10.18 4.08
C GLY A 206 3.56 -8.72 4.37
N LEU A 207 3.41 -8.36 5.65
CA LEU A 207 3.22 -6.99 6.09
C LEU A 207 4.25 -6.64 7.16
N HIS A 208 4.88 -5.47 7.02
CA HIS A 208 5.62 -4.82 8.09
C HIS A 208 4.98 -3.46 8.36
N ILE A 209 4.17 -3.37 9.42
CA ILE A 209 3.42 -2.18 9.80
C ILE A 209 4.14 -1.50 10.96
N PHE A 210 4.46 -0.22 10.77
CA PHE A 210 5.12 0.64 11.75
C PHE A 210 4.19 1.79 12.09
N HIS A 211 3.54 1.71 13.24
CA HIS A 211 2.64 2.76 13.72
C HIS A 211 3.46 3.90 14.31
N LYS A 212 3.14 5.13 13.92
CA LYS A 212 3.77 6.34 14.47
C LYS A 212 2.70 7.29 14.99
N ALA A 213 3.04 8.11 15.97
CA ALA A 213 2.16 9.19 16.41
C ALA A 213 1.85 10.16 15.26
N ARG A 214 0.64 10.76 15.32
CA ARG A 214 0.19 11.84 14.42
C ARG A 214 0.09 11.45 12.93
N SER A 215 -0.47 10.26 12.66
CA SER A 215 -0.79 9.78 11.32
C SER A 215 0.39 9.73 10.33
N LYS A 216 1.50 9.17 10.80
CA LYS A 216 2.72 8.94 10.00
C LYS A 216 3.07 7.45 9.92
N GLY A 217 2.06 6.60 10.00
CA GLY A 217 2.25 5.16 9.88
C GLY A 217 2.89 4.78 8.55
N ARG A 218 3.65 3.69 8.55
CA ARG A 218 4.25 3.11 7.34
C ARG A 218 3.93 1.62 7.23
N ILE A 219 3.70 1.14 6.02
CA ILE A 219 3.56 -0.29 5.72
C ILE A 219 4.53 -0.64 4.59
N ASN A 220 5.30 -1.70 4.77
CA ASN A 220 5.92 -2.39 3.65
C ASN A 220 5.10 -3.65 3.34
N VAL A 221 4.58 -3.73 2.12
CA VAL A 221 3.83 -4.89 1.63
C VAL A 221 4.74 -5.73 0.75
N GLU A 222 4.98 -6.97 1.17
CA GLU A 222 5.80 -7.94 0.45
C GLU A 222 4.89 -8.90 -0.32
N VAL A 223 4.92 -8.86 -1.64
CA VAL A 223 4.09 -9.77 -2.45
C VAL A 223 4.81 -11.09 -2.62
N TYR A 224 4.21 -12.18 -2.14
CA TYR A 224 4.83 -13.50 -2.26
C TYR A 224 4.69 -14.03 -3.68
N PRO A 225 5.80 -14.47 -4.32
CA PRO A 225 5.74 -15.04 -5.64
C PRO A 225 5.05 -16.40 -5.61
N HIS A 226 4.51 -16.80 -6.76
CA HIS A 226 3.89 -18.13 -6.91
C HIS A 226 4.92 -19.26 -6.77
N HIS A 227 6.15 -19.03 -7.21
CA HIS A 227 7.27 -19.97 -7.10
C HIS A 227 8.56 -19.19 -6.78
N GLY A 228 9.55 -19.84 -6.16
CA GLY A 228 10.87 -19.24 -5.93
C GLY A 228 11.71 -19.10 -7.21
N GLY A 229 13.00 -18.79 -7.07
CA GLY A 229 13.92 -18.60 -8.21
C GLY A 229 13.94 -17.22 -8.86
N TYR A 230 13.03 -16.30 -8.49
CA TYR A 230 12.93 -14.96 -9.09
C TYR A 230 13.65 -13.83 -8.30
N GLY A 231 14.49 -14.19 -7.33
CA GLY A 231 15.22 -13.22 -6.50
C GLY A 231 14.40 -12.71 -5.30
N ALA A 232 14.66 -11.46 -4.90
CA ALA A 232 13.93 -10.85 -3.79
C ALA A 232 12.48 -10.55 -4.18
N PRO A 233 11.49 -10.83 -3.31
CA PRO A 233 10.09 -10.57 -3.61
C PRO A 233 9.85 -9.07 -3.81
N PRO A 234 8.93 -8.70 -4.73
CA PRO A 234 8.60 -7.31 -4.97
C PRO A 234 7.89 -6.72 -3.76
N ILE A 235 8.38 -5.56 -3.30
CA ILE A 235 7.84 -4.86 -2.14
C ILE A 235 7.46 -3.45 -2.52
N PHE A 236 6.37 -2.95 -1.98
CA PHE A 236 6.01 -1.53 -2.08
C PHE A 236 5.73 -0.96 -0.71
N GLY A 237 6.04 0.33 -0.54
CA GLY A 237 5.81 1.07 0.69
C GLY A 237 4.55 1.91 0.59
N LEU A 238 3.81 2.01 1.69
CA LEU A 238 2.66 2.90 1.85
C LEU A 238 2.91 3.81 3.05
N ASN A 239 2.61 5.10 2.90
CA ASN A 239 2.53 6.03 4.02
C ASN A 239 1.06 6.36 4.29
N GLU A 240 0.67 6.44 5.56
CA GLU A 240 -0.69 6.82 5.95
C GLU A 240 -1.12 8.19 5.40
N SER A 241 -0.18 9.15 5.35
CA SER A 241 -0.45 10.50 4.84
C SER A 241 -0.65 10.56 3.33
N ASP A 242 0.07 9.72 2.59
CA ASP A 242 0.17 9.81 1.13
C ASP A 242 -0.82 8.84 0.46
N ASP A 243 -1.05 7.67 1.09
CA ASP A 243 -1.85 6.57 0.59
C ASP A 243 -2.92 6.08 1.60
N PRO A 244 -3.74 6.97 2.20
CA PRO A 244 -4.58 6.63 3.36
C PRO A 244 -5.55 5.47 3.10
N LEU A 245 -6.10 5.36 1.89
CA LEU A 245 -7.04 4.30 1.52
C LEU A 245 -6.36 2.92 1.52
N TRP A 246 -5.22 2.79 0.85
CA TRP A 246 -4.49 1.53 0.75
C TRP A 246 -3.79 1.17 2.06
N TYR A 247 -3.29 2.18 2.77
CA TYR A 247 -2.77 2.01 4.12
C TYR A 247 -3.84 1.35 5.01
N GLN A 248 -5.03 1.96 5.10
CA GLN A 248 -6.11 1.43 5.92
C GLN A 248 -6.59 0.04 5.46
N TYR A 249 -6.63 -0.20 4.14
CA TYR A 249 -6.95 -1.51 3.60
C TYR A 249 -6.02 -2.60 4.15
N PHE A 250 -4.70 -2.39 4.09
CA PHE A 250 -3.74 -3.39 4.58
C PHE A 250 -3.69 -3.50 6.11
N VAL A 251 -3.96 -2.41 6.85
CA VAL A 251 -4.20 -2.49 8.30
C VAL A 251 -5.40 -3.40 8.59
N ASN A 252 -6.52 -3.19 7.90
CA ASN A 252 -7.70 -4.03 8.08
C ASN A 252 -7.43 -5.49 7.71
N GLN A 253 -6.69 -5.75 6.62
CA GLN A 253 -6.27 -7.11 6.28
C GLN A 253 -5.43 -7.75 7.38
N PHE A 254 -4.52 -6.99 8.02
CA PHE A 254 -3.77 -7.51 9.17
C PHE A 254 -4.71 -7.85 10.32
N GLU A 255 -5.63 -6.96 10.70
CA GLU A 255 -6.57 -7.21 11.80
C GLU A 255 -7.51 -8.39 11.53
N ASP A 256 -7.97 -8.52 10.29
CA ASP A 256 -8.78 -9.67 9.87
C ASP A 256 -7.98 -10.96 10.07
N MET A 257 -6.78 -11.07 9.48
CA MET A 257 -5.91 -12.25 9.66
C MET A 257 -5.57 -12.51 11.14
N TRP A 258 -5.32 -11.45 11.91
CA TRP A 258 -5.05 -11.52 13.35
C TRP A 258 -6.21 -12.14 14.11
N SER A 259 -7.45 -11.77 13.77
CA SER A 259 -8.67 -12.26 14.42
C SER A 259 -8.92 -13.76 14.17
N TYR A 260 -8.52 -14.29 13.02
CA TYR A 260 -8.62 -15.72 12.67
C TYR A 260 -7.48 -16.58 13.23
N ALA A 261 -6.37 -15.95 13.64
CA ALA A 261 -5.20 -16.65 14.10
C ALA A 261 -5.31 -17.10 15.55
N VAL A 262 -4.65 -18.22 15.88
CA VAL A 262 -4.63 -18.80 17.23
C VAL A 262 -3.48 -18.20 18.03
N GLU A 263 -3.72 -17.87 19.29
CA GLU A 263 -2.67 -17.37 20.18
C GLU A 263 -1.54 -18.40 20.36
N TRP A 264 -0.31 -17.92 20.25
CA TRP A 264 0.88 -18.70 20.55
C TRP A 264 1.37 -18.38 21.96
N THR A 265 1.65 -19.43 22.73
CA THR A 265 2.35 -19.33 24.00
C THR A 265 3.45 -20.40 24.05
N PRO A 266 4.61 -20.12 24.67
CA PRO A 266 5.71 -21.09 24.76
C PRO A 266 5.28 -22.45 25.34
N ASP A 267 4.42 -22.44 26.37
CA ASP A 267 3.95 -23.65 27.06
C ASP A 267 3.10 -24.57 26.18
N LEU A 268 2.44 -24.03 25.15
CA LEU A 268 1.58 -24.79 24.25
C LEU A 268 2.36 -25.41 23.08
N PHE A 269 3.65 -25.15 22.99
CA PHE A 269 4.52 -25.52 21.88
C PHE A 269 5.80 -26.18 22.38
N GLN A 270 5.66 -27.26 23.17
CA GLN A 270 6.76 -28.19 23.35
C GLN A 270 6.91 -29.07 22.09
N PRO A 271 8.13 -29.23 21.54
CA PRO A 271 8.37 -29.97 20.30
C PRO A 271 7.83 -31.41 20.26
N ASP A 272 7.58 -32.02 21.41
CA ASP A 272 7.23 -33.43 21.53
C ASP A 272 5.71 -33.71 21.60
N ASP A 273 4.85 -32.68 21.73
CA ASP A 273 3.38 -32.82 21.88
C ASP A 273 2.61 -32.81 20.54
N ILE A 274 3.23 -33.31 19.47
CA ILE A 274 2.68 -33.27 18.10
C ILE A 274 1.61 -34.35 17.87
N SER A 275 1.53 -35.38 18.71
CA SER A 275 0.72 -36.58 18.44
C SER A 275 -0.76 -36.48 18.87
N GLY A 276 -1.16 -35.48 19.66
CA GLY A 276 -2.46 -35.49 20.35
C GLY A 276 -3.51 -34.48 19.91
N ARG A 277 -3.17 -33.41 19.17
CA ARG A 277 -4.14 -32.35 18.85
C ARG A 277 -4.85 -32.60 17.52
N THR A 278 -6.17 -32.53 17.57
CA THR A 278 -7.04 -32.53 16.40
C THR A 278 -6.62 -31.38 15.50
N ILE A 279 -6.01 -31.72 14.36
CA ILE A 279 -5.77 -30.78 13.25
C ILE A 279 -7.10 -30.07 13.02
N TYR A 280 -7.13 -28.74 13.12
CA TYR A 280 -8.29 -27.97 12.69
C TYR A 280 -8.52 -28.32 11.22
N SER A 281 -9.44 -29.25 10.98
CA SER A 281 -9.68 -29.73 9.63
C SER A 281 -10.20 -28.56 8.81
N SER A 282 -9.86 -28.51 7.52
CA SER A 282 -10.41 -27.51 6.59
C SER A 282 -11.95 -27.43 6.65
N ALA A 283 -12.63 -28.50 7.08
CA ALA A 283 -14.06 -28.53 7.34
C ALA A 283 -14.50 -27.59 8.48
N GLN A 284 -13.74 -27.44 9.57
CA GLN A 284 -14.07 -26.52 10.67
C GLN A 284 -13.91 -25.05 10.25
N ALA A 285 -12.91 -24.75 9.42
CA ALA A 285 -12.75 -23.42 8.83
C ALA A 285 -13.86 -23.09 7.82
N GLN A 286 -14.34 -24.08 7.06
CA GLN A 286 -15.46 -23.92 6.13
C GLN A 286 -16.81 -23.79 6.86
N ASP A 287 -17.07 -24.61 7.88
CA ASP A 287 -18.29 -24.54 8.69
C ASP A 287 -18.44 -23.16 9.35
N PHE A 288 -17.34 -22.55 9.81
CA PHE A 288 -17.31 -21.19 10.35
C PHE A 288 -17.70 -20.11 9.32
N LEU A 289 -17.32 -20.26 8.05
CA LEU A 289 -17.68 -19.32 6.98
C LEU A 289 -19.19 -19.31 6.70
N PHE A 290 -19.84 -20.47 6.80
CA PHE A 290 -21.29 -20.60 6.59
C PHE A 290 -22.10 -20.16 7.82
N GLU A 291 -21.61 -20.41 9.03
CA GLU A 291 -22.30 -19.99 10.26
C GLU A 291 -22.34 -18.46 10.42
N ASN A 292 -21.33 -17.74 9.92
CA ASN A 292 -21.24 -16.28 10.07
C ASN A 292 -21.77 -15.47 8.87
N ASN A 293 -22.24 -16.12 7.79
CA ASN A 293 -22.83 -15.44 6.63
C ASN A 293 -24.15 -16.11 6.19
N PRO A 294 -25.26 -15.89 6.92
CA PRO A 294 -26.55 -16.52 6.61
C PRO A 294 -27.09 -16.17 5.21
N ASP A 295 -26.70 -15.03 4.64
CA ASP A 295 -27.14 -14.61 3.30
C ASP A 295 -26.54 -15.47 2.18
N LEU A 296 -25.32 -15.99 2.37
CA LEU A 296 -24.65 -16.89 1.41
C LEU A 296 -25.48 -18.18 1.21
N SER A 297 -26.08 -18.72 2.28
CA SER A 297 -26.95 -19.90 2.20
C SER A 297 -28.23 -19.64 1.40
N THR A 298 -28.80 -18.44 1.52
CA THR A 298 -30.05 -18.04 0.86
C THR A 298 -29.83 -17.80 -0.64
N HIS A 299 -28.67 -17.26 -1.03
CA HIS A 299 -28.28 -17.12 -2.43
C HIS A 299 -27.95 -18.47 -3.08
N PHE A 300 -27.32 -19.39 -2.34
CA PHE A 300 -27.03 -20.75 -2.82
C PHE A 300 -28.30 -21.51 -3.21
N LEU A 301 -29.37 -21.40 -2.42
CA LEU A 301 -30.65 -22.07 -2.67
C LEU A 301 -31.45 -21.51 -3.86
N LYS A 302 -31.16 -20.28 -4.30
CA LYS A 302 -31.85 -19.61 -5.42
C LYS A 302 -31.10 -19.70 -6.75
N ALA A 303 -29.83 -20.11 -6.73
CA ALA A 303 -29.03 -20.22 -7.94
C ALA A 303 -29.51 -21.40 -8.79
N LYS A 304 -29.82 -21.15 -10.06
CA LYS A 304 -30.13 -22.20 -11.05
C LYS A 304 -28.89 -23.03 -11.42
N GLU A 305 -27.73 -22.41 -11.34
CA GLU A 305 -26.43 -23.00 -11.64
C GLU A 305 -25.42 -22.46 -10.65
N ILE A 306 -24.59 -23.35 -10.10
CA ILE A 306 -23.53 -23.00 -9.17
C ILE A 306 -22.23 -23.53 -9.77
N LEU A 307 -21.38 -22.61 -10.22
CA LEU A 307 -20.03 -22.95 -10.64
C LEU A 307 -19.12 -22.94 -9.41
N ILE A 308 -18.63 -24.12 -9.02
CA ILE A 308 -17.69 -24.28 -7.92
C ILE A 308 -16.30 -24.40 -8.52
N PHE A 309 -15.41 -23.43 -8.24
CA PHE A 309 -13.99 -23.54 -8.54
C PHE A 309 -13.25 -23.93 -7.26
N GLY A 310 -12.48 -25.02 -7.30
CA GLY A 310 -11.69 -25.49 -6.15
C GLY A 310 -10.73 -26.63 -6.52
N ILE A 311 -9.65 -26.78 -5.74
CA ILE A 311 -8.53 -27.69 -6.02
C ILE A 311 -8.83 -29.15 -5.58
N ASP A 312 -10.00 -29.41 -5.01
CA ASP A 312 -10.47 -30.75 -4.61
C ASP A 312 -12.01 -30.80 -4.68
N MET A 313 -12.53 -30.98 -5.90
CA MET A 313 -13.97 -30.92 -6.16
C MET A 313 -14.74 -32.06 -5.47
N GLU A 314 -14.19 -33.27 -5.38
CA GLU A 314 -14.89 -34.40 -4.73
C GLU A 314 -15.13 -34.13 -3.24
N ARG A 315 -14.09 -33.65 -2.53
CA ARG A 315 -14.20 -33.33 -1.11
C ARG A 315 -15.06 -32.09 -0.87
N THR A 316 -14.93 -31.07 -1.71
CA THR A 316 -15.70 -29.83 -1.62
C THR A 316 -17.19 -30.09 -1.85
N ILE A 317 -17.54 -30.86 -2.88
CA ILE A 317 -18.93 -31.27 -3.16
C ILE A 317 -19.46 -32.14 -2.02
N GLY A 318 -18.68 -33.11 -1.51
CA GLY A 318 -19.11 -33.96 -0.39
C GLY A 318 -19.42 -33.17 0.89
N ILE A 319 -18.59 -32.19 1.25
CA ILE A 319 -18.81 -31.30 2.39
C ILE A 319 -20.05 -30.45 2.16
N HIS A 320 -20.17 -29.81 0.99
CA HIS A 320 -21.30 -28.93 0.68
C HIS A 320 -22.64 -29.69 0.67
N VAL A 321 -22.68 -30.90 0.12
CA VAL A 321 -23.89 -31.75 0.09
C VAL A 321 -24.30 -32.15 1.51
N ASN A 322 -23.36 -32.53 2.38
CA ASN A 322 -23.68 -32.92 3.76
C ASN A 322 -24.14 -31.73 4.61
N SER A 323 -23.51 -30.55 4.46
CA SER A 323 -23.93 -29.32 5.14
C SER A 323 -25.31 -28.85 4.68
N LEU A 324 -25.59 -28.91 3.37
CA LEU A 324 -26.94 -28.67 2.82
C LEU A 324 -27.97 -29.66 3.36
N ARG A 325 -27.64 -30.95 3.43
CA ARG A 325 -28.54 -31.99 3.96
C ARG A 325 -28.87 -31.78 5.44
N LYS A 326 -27.88 -31.38 6.24
CA LYS A 326 -28.01 -31.07 7.67
C LYS A 326 -28.79 -29.77 7.92
N TYR A 327 -28.69 -28.80 7.01
CA TYR A 327 -29.48 -27.56 7.06
C TYR A 327 -30.95 -27.82 6.68
N LEU A 328 -31.17 -28.56 5.58
CA LEU A 328 -32.51 -28.94 5.11
C LEU A 328 -33.23 -29.88 6.08
N SER A 329 -32.51 -30.72 6.83
CA SER A 329 -33.12 -31.56 7.89
C SER A 329 -33.49 -30.79 9.15
N LYS A 330 -32.92 -29.58 9.36
CA LYS A 330 -33.28 -28.67 10.46
C LYS A 330 -34.39 -27.69 10.07
N SER A 331 -34.58 -27.40 8.79
CA SER A 331 -35.69 -26.56 8.32
C SER A 331 -36.98 -27.37 8.29
N ASP A 332 -37.67 -27.42 9.43
CA ASP A 332 -38.95 -28.09 9.65
C ASP A 332 -40.10 -27.36 8.92
N THR A 333 -40.03 -27.33 7.58
CA THR A 333 -41.10 -26.80 6.73
C THR A 333 -41.61 -27.91 5.81
N ASN A 334 -42.89 -28.21 5.97
CA ASN A 334 -43.72 -29.24 5.32
C ASN A 334 -43.85 -29.09 3.78
N ARG A 335 -42.74 -28.89 3.05
CA ARG A 335 -42.73 -28.84 1.58
C ARG A 335 -41.92 -30.00 1.02
N THR A 336 -42.64 -30.97 0.48
CA THR A 336 -42.13 -32.04 -0.37
C THR A 336 -41.53 -31.44 -1.65
N TYR A 337 -40.24 -31.10 -1.63
CA TYR A 337 -39.46 -30.93 -2.85
C TYR A 337 -38.97 -32.31 -3.30
N ALA A 338 -39.79 -32.99 -4.09
CA ALA A 338 -39.37 -34.15 -4.86
C ALA A 338 -38.61 -33.67 -6.12
N GLY A 339 -37.37 -33.23 -5.92
CA GLY A 339 -36.40 -33.03 -7.00
C GLY A 339 -35.28 -34.05 -6.83
N SER A 340 -35.28 -35.10 -7.65
CA SER A 340 -34.13 -36.01 -7.75
C SER A 340 -32.93 -35.23 -8.28
N MET A 341 -31.90 -35.08 -7.46
CA MET A 341 -30.61 -34.55 -7.87
C MET A 341 -29.85 -35.67 -8.58
N GLU A 342 -30.13 -35.87 -9.88
CA GLU A 342 -29.36 -36.80 -10.71
C GLU A 342 -28.02 -36.17 -11.08
N ILE A 343 -26.93 -36.76 -10.59
CA ILE A 343 -25.55 -36.44 -10.99
C ILE A 343 -25.26 -37.20 -12.28
N GLU A 344 -25.85 -36.78 -13.41
CA GLU A 344 -25.76 -37.52 -14.68
C GLU A 344 -24.56 -37.14 -15.57
N GLY A 345 -23.73 -36.17 -15.16
CA GLY A 345 -22.68 -35.61 -16.03
C GLY A 345 -21.26 -36.20 -15.92
N TRP A 346 -20.95 -37.02 -14.91
CA TRP A 346 -19.55 -37.17 -14.47
C TRP A 346 -18.75 -38.30 -15.15
N ARG A 347 -19.39 -39.29 -15.78
CA ARG A 347 -18.68 -40.46 -16.34
C ARG A 347 -17.88 -40.22 -17.62
N ASN A 348 -18.05 -39.07 -18.29
CA ASN A 348 -17.42 -38.83 -19.60
C ASN A 348 -16.14 -37.97 -19.56
N TRP A 349 -15.78 -37.35 -18.43
CA TRP A 349 -14.61 -36.46 -18.35
C TRP A 349 -13.35 -37.12 -17.80
N SER A 350 -13.43 -38.24 -17.10
CA SER A 350 -12.26 -38.94 -16.53
C SER A 350 -11.48 -39.81 -17.55
N ARG A 351 -11.64 -39.54 -18.86
CA ARG A 351 -10.98 -40.26 -19.96
C ARG A 351 -10.29 -39.35 -21.00
N MET A 352 -10.21 -38.05 -20.74
CA MET A 352 -9.31 -37.12 -21.43
C MET A 352 -8.26 -36.63 -20.44
#